data_AF-A0A081DBH2-F1
#
_entry.id   AF-A0A081DBH2-F1
#
_cell.length_a   1.000
_cell.length_b   1.000
_cell.length_c   1.000
_cell.angle_alpha   90.00
_cell.angle_beta   90.00
_cell.angle_gamma   90.00
#
_symmetry.space_group_name_H-M   'P 1'
#
loop_
_entity.id
_entity.type
_entity.pdbx_description
1 polymer ?
#
loop_
_entity_poly.entity_id
_entity_poly.type
_entity_poly.pdbx_seq_one_letter_code
_entity_poly.pdbx_strand_id
1 'polypeptide(L)'
;MMFLFAFSTSCKTAQKAVAAKTESEKTSKKKPKFKSYSKVITTDAITDDGLFKTHQVEDDFFYEIPNDMLEKDMLWVTRIAQIPSNLGGGYMNAGSKTNQQVVAWERFQNKILLKVKSYSEVALDSTAAIGTL
;
A
#
# COMPACT_ATOMS: atom_id res chain seq x y z
N MET A 1 -5.17 57.29 25.10
CA MET A 1 -5.89 56.08 25.50
C MET A 1 -5.00 55.32 26.47
N MET A 2 -5.34 55.41 27.74
CA MET A 2 -4.66 54.85 28.91
C MET A 2 -5.11 53.39 29.07
N PHE A 3 -4.20 52.45 29.35
CA PHE A 3 -4.30 51.62 30.56
C PHE A 3 -3.04 50.77 30.77
N LEU A 4 -2.56 50.88 32.01
CA LEU A 4 -1.37 50.32 32.62
C LEU A 4 -1.80 49.15 33.52
N PHE A 5 -0.97 48.10 33.56
CA PHE A 5 -0.66 47.18 34.67
C PHE A 5 -1.71 46.69 35.69
N ALA A 6 -1.73 45.35 35.80
CA ALA A 6 -1.67 44.50 37.00
C ALA A 6 -2.80 44.51 38.05
N PHE A 7 -3.33 43.31 38.30
CA PHE A 7 -3.95 42.93 39.57
C PHE A 7 -3.35 41.61 40.07
N SER A 8 -2.85 41.65 41.29
CA SER A 8 -2.31 40.55 42.09
C SER A 8 -3.25 40.18 43.23
N THR A 9 -2.95 39.04 43.87
CA THR A 9 -3.50 38.46 45.13
C THR A 9 -4.81 37.68 45.00
N SER A 10 -5.12 36.53 45.64
CA SER A 10 -4.50 35.49 46.48
C SER A 10 -5.59 35.04 47.48
N CYS A 11 -5.99 33.75 47.57
CA CYS A 11 -6.24 33.01 48.84
C CYS A 11 -6.81 31.57 48.67
N LYS A 12 -6.08 30.60 49.25
CA LYS A 12 -6.48 29.47 50.14
C LYS A 12 -7.44 28.33 49.71
N THR A 13 -6.84 27.13 49.57
CA THR A 13 -6.94 25.94 50.47
C THR A 13 -8.25 25.18 50.75
N ALA A 14 -8.18 23.87 50.45
CA ALA A 14 -8.71 22.68 51.16
C ALA A 14 -10.13 22.09 50.91
N GLN A 15 -10.07 20.88 50.34
CA GLN A 15 -10.65 19.62 50.84
C GLN A 15 -12.10 19.19 50.48
N LYS A 16 -12.12 17.97 49.91
CA LYS A 16 -13.06 16.85 50.11
C LYS A 16 -14.39 16.85 49.35
N ALA A 17 -14.40 16.09 48.24
CA ALA A 17 -15.53 15.21 47.89
C ALA A 17 -15.05 14.11 46.92
N VAL A 18 -14.29 13.14 47.43
CA VAL A 18 -14.17 11.82 46.79
C VAL A 18 -15.34 10.99 47.31
N ALA A 19 -16.43 10.96 46.55
CA ALA A 19 -17.49 9.98 46.73
C ALA A 19 -18.23 9.80 45.40
N ALA A 20 -18.09 8.59 44.85
CA ALA A 20 -19.03 7.93 43.97
C ALA A 20 -19.43 8.65 42.67
N LYS A 21 -18.56 8.54 41.66
CA LYS A 21 -19.05 8.17 40.33
C LYS A 21 -18.35 6.88 39.93
N THR A 22 -19.11 5.80 40.04
CA THR A 22 -18.84 4.54 39.35
C THR A 22 -18.65 4.87 37.89
N GLU A 23 -17.38 4.97 37.51
CA GLU A 23 -16.93 5.09 36.15
C GLU A 23 -17.28 3.75 35.50
N SER A 24 -18.45 3.71 34.87
CA SER A 24 -18.72 2.74 33.82
C SER A 24 -17.62 2.96 32.81
N GLU A 25 -16.62 2.09 32.90
CA GLU A 25 -15.56 1.90 31.95
C GLU A 25 -16.24 1.52 30.64
N LYS A 26 -16.72 2.54 29.91
CA LYS A 26 -16.95 2.44 28.49
C LYS A 26 -15.57 2.24 27.91
N THR A 27 -15.12 0.99 27.87
CA THR A 27 -14.08 0.52 26.98
C THR A 27 -14.47 1.09 25.62
N SER A 28 -13.78 2.16 25.24
CA SER A 28 -13.91 2.78 23.93
C SER A 28 -13.40 1.72 22.97
N LYS A 29 -14.33 0.91 22.44
CA LYS A 29 -14.05 -0.08 21.41
C LYS A 29 -13.49 0.71 20.24
N LYS A 30 -12.16 0.80 20.14
CA LYS A 30 -11.47 1.38 18.99
C LYS A 30 -12.08 0.70 17.77
N LYS A 31 -12.69 1.48 16.89
CA LYS A 31 -13.24 0.94 15.64
C LYS A 31 -12.11 0.19 14.93
N PRO A 32 -12.37 -1.04 14.45
CA PRO A 32 -11.35 -1.81 13.76
C PRO A 32 -10.85 -1.01 12.55
N LYS A 33 -9.53 -1.01 12.36
CA LYS A 33 -8.88 -0.26 11.25
C LYS A 33 -9.19 -0.84 9.88
N PHE A 34 -9.70 -2.08 9.82
CA PHE A 34 -10.03 -2.80 8.59
C PHE A 34 -11.48 -3.26 8.61
N LYS A 35 -12.09 -3.34 7.42
CA LYS A 35 -13.38 -4.00 7.22
C LYS A 35 -13.22 -5.50 7.44
N SER A 36 -14.26 -6.18 7.90
CA SER A 36 -14.27 -7.64 7.94
C SER A 36 -14.21 -8.21 6.52
N TYR A 37 -13.61 -9.39 6.37
CA TYR A 37 -13.46 -10.04 5.08
C TYR A 37 -14.80 -10.19 4.33
N SER A 38 -15.83 -10.71 5.00
CA SER A 38 -17.18 -10.90 4.44
C SER A 38 -17.90 -9.61 4.02
N LYS A 39 -17.39 -8.45 4.45
CA LYS A 39 -17.90 -7.13 4.05
C LYS A 39 -17.19 -6.58 2.82
N VAL A 40 -16.04 -7.14 2.46
CA VAL A 40 -15.26 -6.77 1.28
C VAL A 40 -15.51 -7.79 0.17
N ILE A 41 -15.37 -9.08 0.49
CA ILE A 41 -15.68 -10.19 -0.41
C ILE A 41 -17.04 -10.74 0.02
N THR A 42 -18.08 -10.38 -0.73
CA THR A 42 -19.46 -10.85 -0.49
C THR A 42 -19.65 -12.26 -1.05
N THR A 43 -20.77 -12.90 -0.73
CA THR A 43 -21.13 -14.22 -1.28
C THR A 43 -21.36 -14.19 -2.79
N ASP A 44 -21.67 -13.01 -3.33
CA ASP A 44 -21.96 -12.81 -4.75
C ASP A 44 -20.68 -12.52 -5.55
N ALA A 45 -19.51 -12.50 -4.90
CA ALA A 45 -18.23 -12.25 -5.52
C ALA A 45 -17.88 -13.36 -6.52
N ILE A 46 -17.53 -12.97 -7.75
CA ILE A 46 -17.01 -13.90 -8.76
C ILE A 46 -15.51 -14.04 -8.49
N THR A 47 -15.07 -15.26 -8.18
CA THR A 47 -13.67 -15.55 -7.82
C THR A 47 -12.98 -16.33 -8.93
N ASP A 48 -11.80 -15.89 -9.32
CA ASP A 48 -10.89 -16.60 -10.21
C ASP A 48 -9.60 -16.97 -9.47
N ASP A 49 -9.09 -18.17 -9.77
CA ASP A 49 -7.90 -18.76 -9.17
C ASP A 49 -6.73 -18.65 -10.15
N GLY A 50 -5.78 -17.74 -9.88
CA GLY A 50 -4.57 -17.55 -10.68
C GLY A 50 -3.30 -17.54 -9.83
N LEU A 51 -2.34 -16.68 -10.19
CA LEU A 51 -1.19 -16.39 -9.32
C LEU A 51 -1.65 -15.95 -7.93
N PHE A 52 -2.75 -15.20 -7.90
CA PHE A 52 -3.49 -14.80 -6.72
C PHE A 52 -4.97 -15.12 -6.94
N LYS A 53 -5.74 -15.29 -5.86
CA LYS A 53 -7.20 -15.23 -5.96
C LYS A 53 -7.59 -13.80 -6.30
N THR A 54 -8.42 -13.65 -7.32
CA THR A 54 -9.02 -12.37 -7.70
C THR A 54 -10.52 -12.44 -7.54
N HIS A 55 -11.10 -11.45 -6.87
CA HIS A 55 -12.53 -11.35 -6.65
C HIS A 55 -13.07 -10.13 -7.37
N GLN A 56 -14.09 -10.32 -8.19
CA GLN A 56 -14.90 -9.24 -8.72
C GLN A 56 -16.15 -9.08 -7.86
N VAL A 57 -16.36 -7.88 -7.31
CA VAL A 57 -17.57 -7.50 -6.58
C VAL A 57 -18.10 -6.25 -7.25
N GLU A 58 -19.23 -6.37 -7.96
CA GLU A 58 -19.75 -5.30 -8.82
C GLU A 58 -18.68 -4.86 -9.84
N ASP A 59 -18.24 -3.61 -9.78
CA ASP A 59 -17.23 -3.03 -10.67
C ASP A 59 -15.81 -3.05 -10.08
N ASP A 60 -15.65 -3.47 -8.83
CA ASP A 60 -14.37 -3.48 -8.12
C ASP A 60 -13.68 -4.85 -8.21
N PHE A 61 -12.35 -4.81 -8.36
CA PHE A 61 -11.49 -5.98 -8.31
C PHE A 61 -10.63 -5.99 -7.04
N PHE A 62 -10.67 -7.10 -6.32
CA PHE A 62 -9.88 -7.35 -5.12
C PHE A 62 -8.90 -8.49 -5.34
N TYR A 63 -7.68 -8.33 -4.83
CA TYR A 63 -6.61 -9.32 -4.93
C TYR A 63 -6.27 -9.86 -3.55
N GLU A 64 -6.21 -11.18 -3.41
CA GLU A 64 -5.64 -11.80 -2.22
C GLU A 64 -4.16 -12.04 -2.43
N ILE A 65 -3.33 -11.24 -1.76
CA ILE A 65 -1.87 -11.39 -1.80
C ILE A 65 -1.44 -12.20 -0.57
N PRO A 66 -0.99 -13.47 -0.74
CA PRO A 66 -0.46 -14.26 0.36
C PRO A 66 0.79 -13.60 0.97
N ASN A 67 0.97 -13.71 2.29
CA ASN A 67 2.12 -13.09 2.96
C ASN A 67 3.45 -13.65 2.45
N ASP A 68 3.50 -14.92 2.04
CA ASP A 68 4.68 -15.54 1.47
C ASP A 68 4.98 -15.03 0.05
N MET A 69 4.05 -14.34 -0.60
CA MET A 69 4.25 -13.72 -1.91
C MET A 69 4.72 -12.26 -1.83
N LEU A 70 4.77 -11.69 -0.63
CA LEU A 70 5.36 -10.38 -0.39
C LEU A 70 6.88 -10.42 -0.58
N GLU A 71 7.43 -9.29 -1.04
CA GLU A 71 8.87 -9.06 -1.28
C GLU A 71 9.52 -9.98 -2.33
N LYS A 72 8.77 -10.93 -2.89
CA LYS A 72 9.21 -11.75 -4.02
C LYS A 72 9.25 -10.92 -5.30
N ASP A 73 10.38 -11.01 -6.00
CA ASP A 73 10.59 -10.36 -7.29
C ASP A 73 9.87 -11.14 -8.39
N MET A 74 9.00 -10.45 -9.11
CA MET A 74 8.20 -11.01 -10.19
C MET A 74 8.51 -10.27 -11.49
N LEU A 75 8.81 -11.02 -12.55
CA LEU A 75 8.97 -10.43 -13.88
C LEU A 75 7.59 -10.22 -14.51
N TRP A 76 7.17 -8.97 -14.66
CA TRP A 76 5.96 -8.62 -15.38
C TRP A 76 6.30 -8.31 -16.84
N VAL A 77 5.75 -9.11 -17.75
CA VAL A 77 5.83 -8.90 -19.20
C VAL A 77 4.44 -8.63 -19.76
N THR A 78 4.25 -7.50 -20.41
CA THR A 78 3.02 -7.16 -21.13
C THR A 78 3.22 -7.42 -22.62
N ARG A 79 2.25 -8.08 -23.26
CA ARG A 79 2.25 -8.41 -24.68
C ARG A 79 0.93 -8.05 -25.33
N ILE A 80 0.96 -7.72 -26.61
CA ILE A 80 -0.26 -7.45 -27.40
C ILE A 80 -0.95 -8.78 -27.68
N ALA A 81 -2.16 -8.99 -27.18
CA ALA A 81 -2.87 -10.27 -27.38
C ALA A 81 -3.32 -10.46 -28.84
N GLN A 82 -3.88 -9.42 -29.45
CA GLN A 82 -4.36 -9.45 -30.83
C GLN A 82 -4.28 -8.04 -31.43
N ILE A 83 -4.08 -7.96 -32.75
CA ILE A 83 -4.12 -6.71 -33.50
C ILE A 83 -5.17 -6.84 -34.61
N PRO A 84 -6.00 -5.82 -34.87
CA PRO A 84 -6.96 -5.84 -35.98
C PRO A 84 -6.28 -6.05 -37.33
N SER A 85 -7.00 -6.71 -38.26
CA SER A 85 -6.58 -7.07 -39.61
C SER A 85 -6.36 -5.86 -40.52
N ASN A 86 -5.40 -4.99 -40.21
CA ASN A 86 -4.88 -3.86 -41.01
C ASN A 86 -3.92 -2.96 -40.20
N LEU A 87 -3.84 -3.16 -38.88
CA LEU A 87 -2.93 -2.48 -37.98
C LEU A 87 -1.82 -3.47 -37.63
N GLY A 88 -0.55 -3.07 -37.73
CA GLY A 88 0.59 -3.94 -37.42
C GLY A 88 1.84 -3.65 -38.24
N GLY A 89 1.68 -3.04 -39.43
CA GLY A 89 2.77 -2.43 -40.21
C GLY A 89 4.00 -3.32 -40.48
N GLY A 90 3.91 -4.64 -40.28
CA GLY A 90 5.00 -5.61 -40.37
C GLY A 90 5.92 -5.73 -39.14
N TYR A 91 5.96 -4.72 -38.25
CA TYR A 91 6.91 -4.67 -37.13
C TYR A 91 6.30 -4.96 -35.75
N MET A 92 4.98 -4.80 -35.60
CA MET A 92 4.26 -5.09 -34.35
C MET A 92 3.16 -6.11 -34.66
N ASN A 93 3.28 -7.29 -34.08
CA ASN A 93 2.36 -8.41 -34.28
C ASN A 93 1.68 -8.76 -32.95
N ALA A 94 0.64 -9.58 -33.03
CA ALA A 94 0.16 -10.29 -31.85
C ALA A 94 1.34 -11.05 -31.20
N GLY A 95 1.45 -10.96 -29.87
CA GLY A 95 2.56 -11.50 -29.08
C GLY A 95 3.74 -10.54 -28.90
N SER A 96 3.80 -9.41 -29.61
CA SER A 96 4.86 -8.41 -29.43
C SER A 96 4.86 -7.88 -27.98
N LYS A 97 6.04 -7.88 -27.37
CA LYS A 97 6.26 -7.36 -26.01
C LYS A 97 6.19 -5.83 -26.01
N THR A 98 5.36 -5.27 -25.13
CA THR A 98 5.17 -3.81 -25.00
C THR A 98 5.84 -3.26 -23.76
N ASN A 99 5.95 -4.05 -22.71
CA ASN A 99 6.60 -3.65 -21.46
C ASN A 99 7.24 -4.85 -20.76
N GLN A 100 8.34 -4.62 -20.07
CA GLN A 100 8.97 -5.58 -19.18
C GLN A 100 9.51 -4.84 -17.96
N GLN A 101 9.12 -5.28 -16.77
CA GLN A 101 9.57 -4.70 -15.51
C GLN A 101 9.60 -5.76 -14.42
N VAL A 102 10.48 -5.60 -13.44
CA VAL A 102 10.45 -6.42 -12.22
C VAL A 102 9.60 -5.69 -11.20
N VAL A 103 8.63 -6.39 -10.60
CA VAL A 103 7.75 -5.84 -9.57
C VAL A 103 7.78 -6.70 -8.32
N ALA A 104 7.54 -6.08 -7.17
CA ALA A 104 7.38 -6.75 -5.90
C ALA A 104 6.22 -6.12 -5.12
N TRP A 105 5.45 -6.97 -4.44
CA TRP A 105 4.41 -6.55 -3.51
C TRP A 105 5.04 -6.31 -2.14
N GLU A 106 4.90 -5.11 -1.60
CA GLU A 106 5.43 -4.76 -0.28
C GLU A 106 4.31 -4.33 0.66
N ARG A 107 4.40 -4.77 1.92
CA ARG A 107 3.50 -4.28 2.96
C ARG A 107 4.10 -3.07 3.65
N PHE A 108 3.41 -1.95 3.58
CA PHE A 108 3.77 -0.73 4.31
C PHE A 108 2.63 -0.30 5.22
N GLN A 109 2.84 -0.45 6.53
CA GLN A 109 1.81 -0.23 7.56
C GLN A 109 0.54 -1.07 7.28
N ASN A 110 -0.56 -0.39 6.96
CA ASN A 110 -1.88 -0.97 6.67
C ASN A 110 -2.19 -0.99 5.16
N LYS A 111 -1.17 -0.85 4.32
CA LYS A 111 -1.29 -0.82 2.86
C LYS A 111 -0.42 -1.89 2.21
N ILE A 112 -0.87 -2.36 1.06
CA ILE A 112 -0.09 -3.18 0.14
C ILE A 112 0.29 -2.27 -1.03
N LEU A 113 1.59 -2.20 -1.33
CA LEU A 113 2.17 -1.41 -2.39
C LEU A 113 2.68 -2.36 -3.48
N LEU A 114 2.47 -2.00 -4.74
CA LEU A 114 3.13 -2.63 -5.87
C LEU A 114 4.29 -1.72 -6.29
N LYS A 115 5.53 -2.21 -6.17
CA LYS A 115 6.73 -1.42 -6.49
C LYS A 115 7.47 -2.03 -7.66
N VAL A 116 7.92 -1.14 -8.55
CA VAL A 116 8.83 -1.50 -9.65
C VAL A 116 10.26 -1.47 -9.13
N LYS A 117 11.02 -2.52 -9.37
CA LYS A 117 12.44 -2.61 -9.08
C LYS A 117 13.25 -2.40 -10.35
N SER A 118 14.25 -1.52 -10.26
CA SER A 118 15.27 -1.34 -11.28
C SER A 118 16.57 -1.87 -10.71
N TYR A 119 17.23 -2.77 -11.44
CA TYR A 119 18.60 -3.17 -11.15
C TYR A 119 19.49 -2.34 -12.05
N SER A 120 20.23 -1.39 -11.47
CA SER A 120 21.34 -0.76 -12.18
C SER A 120 22.51 -1.73 -12.13
N GLU A 121 22.93 -2.21 -13.30
CA GLU A 121 24.20 -2.94 -13.43
C GLU A 121 25.34 -1.95 -13.12
N VAL A 122 25.83 -1.96 -11.88
CA VAL A 122 27.08 -1.29 -11.54
C VAL A 122 28.19 -2.29 -11.75
N ALA A 123 28.79 -2.28 -12.94
CA ALA A 123 30.08 -2.92 -13.12
C ALA A 123 31.07 -2.18 -12.19
N LEU A 124 31.50 -2.84 -11.11
CA LEU A 124 32.74 -2.47 -10.44
C LEU A 124 33.85 -2.82 -11.42
N ASP A 125 34.21 -1.87 -12.27
CA ASP A 125 35.34 -2.00 -13.18
C ASP A 125 36.64 -2.03 -12.36
N SER A 126 37.00 -3.22 -11.88
CA SER A 126 38.32 -3.48 -11.31
C SER A 126 39.40 -3.66 -12.39
N THR A 127 39.05 -3.48 -13.67
CA THR A 127 39.92 -3.56 -14.84
C THR A 127 40.08 -2.25 -15.58
N ALA A 128 39.61 -1.12 -15.03
CA ALA A 128 40.01 0.20 -15.48
C ALA A 128 41.52 0.25 -15.33
N ALA A 129 42.22 0.07 -16.45
CA ALA A 129 43.65 0.06 -16.51
C ALA A 129 44.15 1.31 -15.79
N ILE A 130 44.94 1.11 -14.73
CA ILE A 130 45.87 2.12 -14.25
C ILE A 130 46.83 2.33 -15.42
N GLY A 131 46.44 3.23 -16.33
CA GLY A 131 47.30 3.79 -17.34
C GLY A 131 48.31 4.67 -16.64
N THR A 132 49.44 4.07 -16.28
CA THR A 132 50.71 4.77 -16.10
C THR A 132 50.95 5.69 -17.29
N LEU A 133 50.89 7.01 -17.08
CA LEU A 133 51.95 8.03 -17.23
C LEU A 133 51.35 9.43 -17.08
#